data_AF-A0A9E1V0Q5-F1
#
_entry.id   AF-A0A9E1V0Q5-F1
#
_cell.length_a   1.000
_cell.length_b   1.000
_cell.length_c   1.000
_cell.angle_alpha   90.00
_cell.angle_beta   90.00
_cell.angle_gamma   90.00
#
_symmetry.space_group_name_H-M   'P 1'
#
loop_
_entity.id
_entity.type
_entity.pdbx_description
1 polymer ?
#
loop_
_entity_poly.entity_id
_entity_poly.type
_entity_poly.pdbx_seq_one_letter_code
_entity_poly.pdbx_strand_id
1 'polypeptide(L)'
;MNHAPLAALFLAMTLAAAEPRSSGVRAAQPAWSPPAGAIHVDPTHRADPKADGSEAHPFASLAKIRWRNGTTVVLRRGTVLETPAFRINGESLTLGAYGEGAPPVIRCTSEAKRGKNQHAIRV
;
A
#
# COMPACT_ATOMS: atom_id res chain seq x y z
N MET A 1 62.28 -50.87 -13.20
CA MET A 1 61.92 -49.54 -13.73
C MET A 1 60.44 -49.34 -13.46
N ASN A 2 60.13 -48.56 -12.43
CA ASN A 2 58.78 -48.38 -11.91
C ASN A 2 58.07 -47.30 -12.72
N HIS A 3 56.96 -47.64 -13.38
CA HIS A 3 56.01 -46.67 -13.90
C HIS A 3 54.61 -47.06 -13.43
N ALA A 4 54.11 -46.36 -12.43
CA ALA A 4 52.69 -46.29 -12.10
C ALA A 4 52.13 -44.99 -12.69
N PRO A 5 51.02 -44.99 -13.45
CA PRO A 5 50.39 -43.76 -13.87
C PRO A 5 49.28 -43.33 -12.90
N LEU A 6 49.48 -42.11 -12.40
CA LEU A 6 48.52 -41.02 -12.16
C LEU A 6 47.12 -41.33 -11.60
N ALA A 7 46.96 -40.89 -10.34
CA ALA A 7 45.70 -40.69 -9.65
C ALA A 7 44.78 -39.70 -10.39
N ALA A 8 43.57 -40.15 -10.73
CA ALA A 8 42.48 -39.29 -11.16
C ALA A 8 41.85 -38.62 -9.92
N LEU A 9 42.23 -37.38 -9.64
CA LEU A 9 41.60 -36.54 -8.64
C LEU A 9 40.35 -35.89 -9.25
N PHE A 10 39.17 -36.49 -9.01
CA PHE A 10 37.89 -35.86 -9.36
C PHE A 10 37.65 -34.65 -8.45
N LEU A 11 37.80 -33.45 -9.00
CA LEU A 11 37.39 -32.20 -8.36
C LEU A 11 35.85 -32.11 -8.43
N ALA A 12 35.17 -32.45 -7.35
CA ALA A 12 33.73 -32.20 -7.21
C ALA A 12 33.50 -30.70 -6.99
N MET A 13 33.24 -29.98 -8.08
CA MET A 13 32.82 -28.59 -8.05
C MET A 13 31.32 -28.56 -7.69
N THR A 14 31.00 -28.43 -6.41
CA THR A 14 29.62 -28.23 -5.94
C THR A 14 29.12 -26.88 -6.44
N LEU A 15 28.41 -26.90 -7.57
CA LEU A 15 27.60 -25.77 -8.01
C LEU A 15 26.44 -25.63 -7.00
N ALA A 16 26.50 -24.60 -6.16
CA ALA A 16 25.36 -24.18 -5.38
C ALA A 16 24.26 -23.74 -6.37
N ALA A 17 23.33 -24.65 -6.67
CA ALA A 17 22.13 -24.31 -7.41
C ALA A 17 21.37 -23.27 -6.59
N ALA A 18 21.35 -22.03 -7.07
CA ALA A 18 20.46 -21.01 -6.56
C ALA A 18 19.04 -21.56 -6.72
N GLU A 19 18.36 -21.79 -5.59
CA GLU A 19 16.97 -22.19 -5.58
C GLU A 19 16.17 -21.20 -6.45
N PRO A 20 15.30 -21.68 -7.34
CA PRO A 20 14.45 -20.78 -8.11
C PRO A 20 13.64 -19.96 -7.11
N ARG A 21 13.95 -18.66 -7.00
CA ARG A 21 13.06 -17.70 -6.35
C ARG A 21 11.72 -17.91 -7.01
N SER A 22 10.78 -18.46 -6.24
CA SER A 22 9.41 -18.73 -6.65
C SER A 22 8.95 -17.57 -7.53
N SER A 23 8.79 -17.82 -8.83
CA SER A 23 7.95 -17.01 -9.70
C SER A 23 6.53 -17.24 -9.22
N GLY A 24 6.24 -16.71 -8.03
CA GLY A 24 4.90 -16.63 -7.51
C GLY A 24 4.17 -15.70 -8.45
N VAL A 25 3.56 -16.26 -9.48
CA VAL A 25 2.36 -15.68 -10.08
C VAL A 25 1.43 -15.52 -8.89
N ARG A 26 1.45 -14.34 -8.29
CA ARG A 26 0.54 -13.97 -7.20
C ARG A 26 -0.83 -14.13 -7.82
N ALA A 27 -1.53 -15.20 -7.46
CA ALA A 27 -2.92 -15.38 -7.83
C ALA A 27 -3.60 -14.03 -7.64
N ALA A 28 -4.24 -13.51 -8.69
CA ALA A 28 -4.87 -12.19 -8.64
C ALA A 28 -5.70 -12.17 -7.36
N GLN A 29 -5.32 -11.30 -6.42
CA GLN A 29 -6.13 -11.13 -5.22
C GLN A 29 -7.56 -10.87 -5.70
N PRO A 30 -8.58 -11.49 -5.10
CA PRO A 30 -9.95 -11.26 -5.49
C PRO A 30 -10.16 -9.75 -5.61
N ALA A 31 -10.76 -9.32 -6.72
CA ALA A 31 -10.96 -7.91 -7.00
C ALA A 31 -11.73 -7.30 -5.82
N TRP A 32 -11.00 -6.61 -4.95
CA TRP A 32 -11.59 -5.99 -3.79
C TRP A 32 -12.43 -4.82 -4.29
N SER A 33 -13.73 -4.87 -4.05
CA SER A 33 -14.63 -3.78 -4.35
C SER A 33 -15.01 -3.06 -3.04
N PRO A 34 -15.10 -1.73 -3.03
CA PRO A 34 -15.60 -1.00 -1.87
C PRO A 34 -16.99 -1.51 -1.46
N PRO A 35 -17.24 -1.75 -0.15
CA PRO A 35 -18.57 -2.10 0.32
C PRO A 35 -19.54 -0.92 0.11
N ALA A 36 -20.84 -1.23 0.05
CA ALA A 36 -21.88 -0.19 0.08
C ALA A 36 -21.73 0.67 1.34
N GLY A 37 -21.76 1.99 1.17
CA GLY A 37 -21.56 2.95 2.26
C GLY A 37 -20.09 3.27 2.57
N ALA A 38 -19.12 2.79 1.78
CA ALA A 38 -17.75 3.26 1.84
C ALA A 38 -17.69 4.77 1.52
N ILE A 39 -16.83 5.48 2.26
CA ILE A 39 -16.58 6.91 2.06
C ILE A 39 -15.49 7.08 1.00
N HIS A 40 -15.81 7.74 -0.10
CA HIS A 40 -14.92 7.95 -1.23
C HIS A 40 -14.16 9.27 -1.08
N VAL A 41 -12.86 9.21 -1.35
CA VAL A 41 -11.94 10.35 -1.32
C VAL A 41 -11.23 10.46 -2.65
N ASP A 42 -11.34 11.64 -3.26
CA ASP A 42 -10.66 11.99 -4.50
C ASP A 42 -10.09 13.41 -4.41
N PRO A 43 -8.77 13.58 -4.24
CA PRO A 43 -8.15 14.89 -4.14
C PRO A 43 -8.19 15.70 -5.45
N THR A 44 -8.67 15.13 -6.56
CA THR A 44 -8.90 15.85 -7.81
C THR A 44 -10.27 16.55 -7.83
N HIS A 45 -11.22 16.10 -7.01
CA HIS A 45 -12.57 16.68 -6.85
C HIS A 45 -12.61 17.82 -5.81
N ARG A 46 -11.77 18.85 -5.96
CA ARG A 46 -11.54 19.88 -4.91
C ARG A 46 -12.65 20.91 -4.70
N ALA A 47 -13.58 21.03 -5.64
CA ALA A 47 -14.55 22.14 -5.69
C ALA A 47 -16.00 21.65 -5.82
N ASP A 48 -16.31 20.45 -5.34
CA ASP A 48 -17.68 19.92 -5.37
C ASP A 48 -18.50 20.50 -4.21
N PRO A 49 -19.49 21.38 -4.46
CA PRO A 49 -20.34 21.93 -3.41
C PRO A 49 -21.30 20.90 -2.81
N LYS A 50 -21.44 19.72 -3.44
CA LYS A 50 -22.30 18.61 -3.00
C LYS A 50 -21.50 17.46 -2.40
N ALA A 51 -20.19 17.64 -2.15
CA ALA A 51 -19.35 16.60 -1.59
C ALA A 51 -19.96 15.97 -0.33
N ASP A 52 -20.32 14.69 -0.41
CA ASP A 52 -20.97 13.92 0.65
C ASP A 52 -20.21 12.63 0.99
N GLY A 53 -19.15 12.31 0.24
CA GLY A 53 -18.34 11.10 0.41
C GLY A 53 -18.90 9.89 -0.34
N SER A 54 -19.93 10.05 -1.16
CA SER A 54 -20.34 9.04 -2.14
C SER A 54 -19.33 8.94 -3.30
N GLU A 55 -19.43 7.89 -4.11
CA GLU A 55 -18.60 7.75 -5.31
C GLU A 55 -18.84 8.88 -6.33
N ALA A 56 -20.08 9.38 -6.42
CA ALA A 56 -20.45 10.47 -7.34
C ALA A 56 -20.02 11.85 -6.83
N HIS A 57 -19.99 12.04 -5.51
CA HIS A 57 -19.62 13.29 -4.84
C HIS A 57 -18.56 13.04 -3.75
N PRO A 58 -17.34 12.60 -4.13
CA PRO A 58 -16.32 12.19 -3.16
C PRO A 58 -15.78 13.39 -2.38
N PHE A 59 -15.26 13.14 -1.17
CA PHE A 59 -14.54 14.18 -0.45
C PHE A 59 -13.17 14.45 -1.08
N ALA A 60 -12.75 15.71 -1.11
CA ALA A 60 -11.41 16.08 -1.55
C ALA A 60 -10.29 15.74 -0.53
N SER A 61 -10.65 15.47 0.72
CA SER A 61 -9.68 15.26 1.81
C SER A 61 -10.21 14.37 2.93
N LEU A 62 -9.27 13.72 3.64
CA LEU A 62 -9.59 12.90 4.83
C LEU A 62 -10.08 13.75 6.02
N ALA A 63 -9.84 15.05 6.02
CA ALA A 63 -10.25 15.95 7.11
C ALA A 63 -11.77 16.14 7.22
N LYS A 64 -12.52 15.82 6.14
CA LYS A 64 -13.99 15.86 6.13
C LYS A 64 -14.63 14.61 6.73
N ILE A 65 -13.84 13.56 6.97
CA ILE A 65 -14.34 12.27 7.41
C ILE A 65 -14.54 12.28 8.92
N ARG A 66 -15.75 11.92 9.36
CA ARG A 66 -16.03 11.61 10.75
C ARG A 66 -15.69 10.13 11.01
N TRP A 67 -14.49 9.91 11.53
CA TRP A 67 -13.99 8.59 11.89
C TRP A 67 -14.83 7.97 13.03
N ARG A 68 -15.34 6.76 12.79
CA ARG A 68 -16.11 5.95 13.74
C ARG A 68 -15.82 4.47 13.52
N ASN A 69 -16.12 3.63 14.50
CA ASN A 69 -16.00 2.17 14.35
C ASN A 69 -16.79 1.69 13.12
N GLY A 70 -16.18 0.79 12.35
CA GLY A 70 -16.70 0.25 11.10
C GLY A 70 -16.52 1.15 9.87
N THR A 71 -15.85 2.30 9.97
CA THR A 71 -15.69 3.20 8.81
C THR A 71 -14.78 2.57 7.76
N THR A 72 -15.28 2.46 6.54
CA THR A 72 -14.48 2.15 5.35
C THR A 72 -14.26 3.42 4.55
N VAL A 73 -13.01 3.75 4.27
CA VAL A 73 -12.62 4.89 3.43
C VAL A 73 -11.82 4.38 2.23
N VAL A 74 -12.16 4.86 1.05
CA VAL A 74 -11.48 4.47 -0.20
C VAL A 74 -10.91 5.68 -0.92
N LEU A 75 -9.65 5.56 -1.32
CA LEU A 75 -8.93 6.62 -2.02
C LEU A 75 -8.84 6.32 -3.52
N ARG A 76 -9.05 7.36 -4.34
CA ARG A 76 -9.01 7.22 -5.81
C ARG A 76 -7.62 6.80 -6.27
N ARG A 77 -7.51 5.69 -6.99
CA ARG A 77 -6.27 5.25 -7.62
C ARG A 77 -5.73 6.30 -8.60
N GLY A 78 -4.40 6.33 -8.74
CA GLY A 78 -3.69 7.31 -9.57
C GLY A 78 -3.55 8.69 -8.95
N THR A 79 -3.96 8.88 -7.69
CA THR A 79 -3.93 10.19 -7.04
C THR A 79 -2.88 10.29 -5.92
N VAL A 80 -2.45 11.53 -5.66
CA VAL A 80 -1.65 11.89 -4.49
C VAL A 80 -2.51 12.76 -3.58
N LEU A 81 -2.82 12.25 -2.39
CA LEU A 81 -3.48 13.02 -1.35
C LEU A 81 -2.43 13.70 -0.48
N GLU A 82 -2.30 15.01 -0.65
CA GLU A 82 -1.47 15.83 0.22
C GLU A 82 -2.29 16.30 1.43
N THR A 83 -1.81 15.99 2.63
CA THR A 83 -2.53 16.31 3.87
C THR A 83 -1.55 16.68 4.98
N PRO A 84 -1.87 17.65 5.86
CA PRO A 84 -1.16 17.77 7.12
C PRO A 84 -1.36 16.50 7.98
N ALA A 85 -0.60 16.39 9.07
CA ALA A 85 -0.81 15.34 10.06
C ALA A 85 -2.28 15.32 10.53
N PHE A 86 -2.88 14.13 10.52
CA PHE A 86 -4.25 13.91 10.98
C PHE A 86 -4.29 12.66 11.87
N ARG A 87 -5.35 12.55 12.68
CA ARG A 87 -5.56 11.39 13.55
C ARG A 87 -6.72 10.56 13.03
N ILE A 88 -6.48 9.27 12.98
CA ILE A 88 -7.49 8.25 12.69
C ILE A 88 -7.81 7.59 14.03
N ASN A 89 -9.07 7.67 14.46
CA ASN A 89 -9.54 7.06 15.71
C ASN A 89 -10.69 6.10 15.39
N GLY A 90 -10.59 4.87 15.89
CA GLY A 90 -11.60 3.83 15.75
C GLY A 90 -10.98 2.44 15.88
N GLU A 91 -11.75 1.47 16.36
CA GLU A 91 -11.29 0.10 16.64
C GLU A 91 -11.33 -0.80 15.40
N SER A 92 -12.18 -0.49 14.44
CA SER A 92 -12.34 -1.26 13.20
C SER A 92 -12.48 -0.30 12.04
N LEU A 93 -11.39 -0.09 11.32
CA LEU A 93 -11.33 0.83 10.20
C LEU A 93 -10.74 0.12 9.00
N THR A 94 -11.28 0.42 7.82
CA THR A 94 -10.76 -0.09 6.56
C THR A 94 -10.33 1.07 5.67
N LEU A 95 -9.08 1.03 5.23
CA LEU A 95 -8.55 1.94 4.21
C LEU A 95 -8.32 1.12 2.94
N GLY A 96 -8.97 1.53 1.85
CA GLY A 96 -8.86 0.87 0.56
C GLY A 96 -8.61 1.86 -0.57
N ALA A 97 -8.62 1.33 -1.79
CA ALA A 97 -8.50 2.13 -3.00
C ALA A 97 -9.59 1.75 -4.01
N TYR A 98 -10.06 2.71 -4.80
CA TYR A 98 -11.09 2.49 -5.81
C TYR A 98 -10.71 3.14 -7.15
N GLY A 99 -11.39 2.71 -8.22
CA GLY A 99 -11.09 3.12 -9.59
C GLY A 99 -9.84 2.43 -10.14
N GLU A 100 -9.33 2.97 -11.25
CA GLU A 100 -8.25 2.37 -12.03
C GLU A 100 -6.91 3.11 -11.83
N GLY A 101 -5.81 2.41 -12.12
CA GLY A 101 -4.46 2.99 -12.15
C GLY A 101 -3.56 2.60 -10.97
N ALA A 102 -2.52 3.40 -10.73
CA ALA A 102 -1.56 3.15 -9.66
C ALA A 102 -2.21 3.22 -8.26
N PRO A 103 -1.67 2.55 -7.24
CA PRO A 103 -2.13 2.74 -5.86
C PRO A 103 -2.09 4.23 -5.46
N PRO A 104 -3.09 4.72 -4.71
CA PRO A 104 -3.07 6.10 -4.21
C PRO A 104 -1.91 6.31 -3.24
N VAL A 105 -1.36 7.52 -3.22
CA VAL A 105 -0.29 7.91 -2.30
C VAL A 105 -0.82 8.94 -1.31
N ILE A 106 -0.69 8.67 -0.02
CA ILE A 106 -0.93 9.67 1.03
C ILE A 106 0.41 10.32 1.38
N ARG A 107 0.55 11.61 1.09
CA ARG A 107 1.74 12.39 1.40
C ARG A 107 1.44 13.35 2.55
N CYS A 108 2.10 13.12 3.68
CA CYS A 108 2.04 14.04 4.81
C CYS A 108 2.91 15.27 4.51
N THR A 109 2.32 16.47 4.51
CA THR A 109 3.01 17.73 4.19
C THR A 109 3.51 18.49 5.43
N SER A 110 3.21 18.02 6.64
CA SER A 110 3.79 18.62 7.83
C SER A 110 5.28 18.30 7.88
N GLU A 111 6.14 19.32 7.75
CA GLU A 111 7.44 19.30 8.39
C GLU A 111 7.18 19.09 9.87
N ALA A 112 7.37 17.86 10.37
CA ALA A 112 7.39 17.66 11.80
C ALA A 112 8.44 18.65 12.33
N LYS A 113 8.05 19.62 13.17
CA LYS A 113 9.01 20.36 13.98
C LYS A 113 9.92 19.30 14.59
N ARG A 114 11.17 19.28 14.13
CA ARG A 114 12.18 18.25 14.37
C ARG A 114 12.48 18.23 15.86
N GLY A 115 11.65 17.49 16.60
CA GLY A 115 11.66 17.48 18.06
C GLY A 115 11.22 16.17 18.69
N LYS A 116 10.59 15.26 17.93
CA LYS A 116 10.36 13.84 18.28
C LYS A 116 9.81 13.17 17.02
N ASN A 117 10.60 12.31 16.40
CA ASN A 117 10.19 11.52 15.24
C ASN A 117 9.03 10.59 15.63
N GLN A 118 7.79 11.07 15.51
CA GLN A 118 6.62 10.21 15.47
C GLN A 118 6.30 9.93 14.00
N HIS A 119 6.96 8.91 13.44
CA HIS A 119 6.38 8.16 12.34
C HIS A 119 5.41 7.17 12.97
N ALA A 120 4.15 7.57 13.11
CA ALA A 120 3.11 6.66 13.54
C ALA A 120 2.60 5.85 12.34
N ILE A 121 3.16 4.66 12.17
CA ILE A 121 2.38 3.47 11.80
C ILE A 121 2.72 2.43 12.88
N ARG A 122 1.75 2.06 13.70
CA ARG A 122 1.78 0.81 14.46
C ARG A 122 0.44 0.12 14.24
N VAL A 123 0.56 -1.13 13.80
CA VAL A 123 -0.53 -2.07 13.47
C VAL A 123 -1.18 -2.58 14.74
#